data_AF-A0A3C1QWU6-F1
#
_entry.id   AF-A0A3C1QWU6-F1
#
_cell.length_a   1.000
_cell.length_b   1.000
_cell.length_c   1.000
_cell.angle_alpha   90.00
_cell.angle_beta   90.00
_cell.angle_gamma   90.00
#
_symmetry.space_group_name_H-M   'P 1'
#
loop_
_entity.id
_entity.type
_entity.pdbx_description
1 polymer ?
#
loop_
_entity_poly.entity_id
_entity_poly.type
_entity_poly.pdbx_seq_one_letter_code
_entity_poly.pdbx_strand_id
1 'polypeptide(L)'
;LLLLVAVLSMLQATLTLPGIAGVVLTVGMAVDSNVLIFERIREEVRSGRSVIASIDGGFSKALGTIVDANITGLLTAVVLFFLGTGPVKGFALTLGLGIITTMFTAITFTRFLVVFWLRWFKPARVPM
;
A
#
# COMPACT_ATOMS: atom_id res chain seq x y z
N LEU A 1 -6.57 1.30 11.24
CA LEU A 1 -7.15 2.57 11.75
C LEU A 1 -6.81 2.80 13.23
N LEU A 2 -7.12 1.87 14.14
CA LEU A 2 -6.78 2.02 15.58
C LEU A 2 -5.27 2.17 15.89
N LEU A 3 -4.40 1.43 15.19
CA LEU A 3 -2.94 1.58 15.35
C LEU A 3 -2.41 2.95 14.90
N LEU A 4 -3.04 3.54 13.88
CA LEU A 4 -2.66 4.85 13.32
C LEU A 4 -3.01 5.97 14.32
N VAL A 5 -4.18 5.86 14.98
CA VAL A 5 -4.61 6.78 16.04
C VAL A 5 -3.75 6.63 17.30
N ALA A 6 -3.36 5.41 17.68
CA ALA A 6 -2.55 5.14 18.87
C ALA A 6 -1.11 5.69 18.76
N VAL A 7 -0.47 5.52 17.61
CA VAL A 7 0.90 6.03 17.38
C VAL A 7 0.91 7.56 17.26
N LEU A 8 -0.11 8.16 16.64
CA LEU A 8 -0.27 9.62 16.58
C LEU A 8 -0.48 10.25 17.96
N SER A 9 -1.22 9.58 18.86
CA SER A 9 -1.48 10.08 20.21
C SER A 9 -0.27 9.98 21.16
N MET A 10 0.67 9.05 20.91
CA MET A 10 1.90 8.89 21.71
C MET A 10 3.04 9.84 21.32
N LEU A 11 3.04 10.35 20.08
CA LEU A 11 4.19 11.09 19.55
C LEU A 11 4.14 12.62 19.74
N GLN A 12 3.05 13.20 20.26
CA GLN A 12 2.86 14.66 20.28
C GLN A 12 3.18 15.33 18.92
N ALA A 13 3.10 14.58 17.82
CA ALA A 13 3.35 15.09 16.50
C ALA A 13 2.12 15.91 16.12
N THR A 14 2.22 17.23 16.24
CA THR A 14 1.17 18.14 15.81
C THR A 14 0.75 17.73 14.40
N LEU A 15 -0.54 17.40 14.21
CA LEU A 15 -1.12 17.14 12.90
C LEU A 15 -1.11 18.46 12.12
N THR A 16 0.07 18.85 11.65
CA THR A 16 0.27 20.06 10.88
C THR A 16 -0.28 19.83 9.47
N LEU A 17 -0.59 20.91 8.74
CA LEU A 17 -0.98 20.86 7.32
C LEU A 17 -0.13 19.87 6.48
N PRO A 18 1.21 19.80 6.62
CA PRO A 18 2.04 18.79 5.98
C PRO A 18 1.72 17.34 6.38
N GLY A 19 1.39 17.07 7.64
CA GLY A 19 1.03 15.73 8.08
C GLY A 19 -0.22 15.20 7.39
N ILE A 20 -1.24 16.07 7.24
CA ILE A 20 -2.48 15.77 6.51
C ILE A 20 -2.19 15.55 5.02
N ALA A 21 -1.29 16.35 4.42
CA ALA A 21 -0.86 16.15 3.04
C ALA A 21 -0.23 14.76 2.80
N GLY A 22 0.53 14.23 3.78
CA GLY A 22 1.08 12.87 3.71
C GLY A 22 -0.01 11.79 3.70
N VAL A 23 -1.10 11.99 4.44
CA VAL A 23 -2.26 11.08 4.44
C VAL A 23 -2.99 11.13 3.09
N VAL A 24 -3.28 12.33 2.58
CA VAL A 24 -3.94 12.51 1.26
C VAL A 24 -3.10 11.90 0.14
N LEU A 25 -1.78 12.08 0.17
CA LEU A 25 -0.87 11.45 -0.81
C LEU A 25 -0.92 9.92 -0.74
N THR A 26 -0.98 9.35 0.47
CA THR A 26 -1.13 7.90 0.65
C THR A 26 -2.43 7.38 0.03
N VAL A 27 -3.52 8.13 0.17
CA VAL A 27 -4.80 7.81 -0.50
C VAL A 27 -4.67 7.94 -2.02
N GLY A 28 -4.01 8.98 -2.52
CA GLY A 28 -3.75 9.16 -3.95
C GLY A 28 -2.98 7.99 -4.57
N MET A 29 -1.90 7.53 -3.92
CA MET A 29 -1.12 6.37 -4.37
C MET A 29 -1.94 5.06 -4.33
N ALA A 30 -2.87 4.93 -3.39
CA ALA A 30 -3.77 3.79 -3.34
C ALA A 30 -4.79 3.79 -4.51
N VAL A 31 -5.32 4.96 -4.87
CA VAL A 31 -6.23 5.10 -6.03
C VAL A 31 -5.47 4.86 -7.34
N ASP A 32 -4.26 5.43 -7.47
CA ASP A 32 -3.39 5.24 -8.63
C ASP A 32 -3.09 3.75 -8.88
N SER A 33 -2.74 3.02 -7.82
CA SER A 33 -2.50 1.57 -7.89
C SER A 33 -3.72 0.79 -8.41
N ASN A 34 -4.93 1.18 -7.99
CA ASN A 34 -6.16 0.54 -8.45
C ASN A 34 -6.41 0.83 -9.94
N VAL A 35 -6.23 2.08 -10.37
CA VAL A 35 -6.39 2.47 -11.77
C VAL A 35 -5.38 1.73 -12.65
N LEU A 36 -4.12 1.61 -12.22
CA LEU A 36 -3.07 0.90 -12.94
C LEU A 36 -3.41 -0.57 -13.17
N ILE A 37 -3.97 -1.26 -12.18
CA ILE A 37 -4.42 -2.65 -12.34
C ILE A 37 -5.49 -2.74 -13.43
N PHE A 38 -6.50 -1.84 -13.38
CA PHE A 38 -7.56 -1.82 -14.40
C PHE A 38 -7.03 -1.53 -15.80
N GLU A 39 -6.09 -0.59 -15.93
CA GLU A 39 -5.47 -0.29 -17.22
C GLU A 39 -4.68 -1.49 -17.75
N ARG A 40 -3.90 -2.17 -16.89
CA ARG A 40 -3.10 -3.32 -17.31
C ARG A 40 -3.96 -4.51 -17.72
N ILE A 41 -5.06 -4.77 -17.00
CA ILE A 41 -6.06 -5.78 -17.40
C ILE A 41 -6.68 -5.41 -18.75
N ARG A 42 -7.03 -4.13 -18.96
CA ARG A 42 -7.60 -3.66 -20.23
C ARG A 42 -6.63 -3.79 -21.41
N GLU A 43 -5.33 -3.56 -21.18
CA GLU A 43 -4.27 -3.80 -22.15
C GLU A 43 -4.16 -5.28 -22.54
N GLU A 44 -4.17 -6.18 -21.55
CA GLU A 44 -4.10 -7.62 -21.79
C GLU A 44 -5.34 -8.13 -22.55
N VAL A 45 -6.53 -7.60 -22.23
CA VAL A 45 -7.76 -7.91 -23.00
C VAL A 45 -7.67 -7.41 -24.44
N ARG A 46 -7.13 -6.20 -24.67
CA ARG A 46 -6.91 -5.67 -26.02
C ARG A 46 -5.87 -6.46 -26.82
N SER A 47 -4.93 -7.12 -26.14
CA SER A 47 -3.95 -8.01 -26.77
C SER A 47 -4.54 -9.34 -27.26
N GLY A 48 -5.86 -9.55 -27.10
CA GLY A 48 -6.59 -10.72 -27.60
C GLY A 48 -6.55 -11.93 -26.68
N ARG A 49 -6.09 -11.78 -25.43
CA ARG A 49 -6.08 -12.85 -24.44
C ARG A 49 -7.48 -13.08 -23.86
N SER A 50 -7.74 -14.30 -23.38
CA SER A 50 -9.00 -14.58 -22.68
C SER A 50 -9.12 -13.68 -21.44
N VAL A 51 -10.35 -13.35 -21.05
CA VAL A 51 -10.62 -12.44 -19.91
C VAL A 51 -9.92 -12.95 -18.64
N ILE A 52 -9.94 -14.26 -18.40
CA ILE A 52 -9.31 -14.89 -17.23
C ILE A 52 -7.78 -14.76 -17.28
N ALA A 53 -7.17 -15.07 -18.43
CA ALA A 53 -5.72 -14.93 -18.61
C ALA A 53 -5.24 -13.46 -18.58
N SER A 54 -6.12 -12.53 -18.97
CA SER A 54 -5.84 -11.08 -18.93
C SER A 54 -5.87 -10.52 -17.51
N ILE A 55 -6.75 -11.06 -16.64
CA ILE A 55 -6.79 -10.69 -15.22
C ILE A 55 -5.51 -11.15 -14.53
N ASP A 56 -5.11 -12.42 -14.70
CA ASP A 56 -3.88 -12.95 -14.10
C ASP A 56 -2.62 -12.23 -14.62
N GLY A 57 -2.52 -12.04 -15.94
CA GLY A 57 -1.41 -11.31 -16.55
C GLY A 57 -1.35 -9.85 -16.12
N GLY A 58 -2.51 -9.20 -16.01
CA GLY A 58 -2.64 -7.82 -15.55
C GLY A 58 -2.23 -7.67 -14.09
N PHE A 59 -2.70 -8.55 -13.22
CA PHE A 59 -2.34 -8.55 -11.79
C PHE A 59 -0.84 -8.80 -11.59
N SER A 60 -0.27 -9.83 -12.23
CA SER A 60 1.16 -10.14 -12.07
C SER A 60 2.06 -8.97 -12.47
N LYS A 61 1.74 -8.29 -13.57
CA LYS A 61 2.50 -7.12 -14.05
C LYS A 61 2.26 -5.88 -13.19
N ALA A 62 1.02 -5.59 -12.82
CA ALA A 62 0.68 -4.41 -12.02
C ALA A 62 1.23 -4.50 -10.59
N LEU A 63 1.22 -5.70 -9.98
CA LEU A 63 1.76 -5.90 -8.63
C LEU A 63 3.26 -5.55 -8.55
N GLY A 64 4.05 -5.89 -9.57
CA GLY A 64 5.47 -5.50 -9.62
C GLY A 64 5.64 -3.99 -9.57
N THR A 65 4.93 -3.27 -10.45
CA THR A 65 4.98 -1.80 -10.51
C THR A 65 4.48 -1.15 -9.21
N ILE A 66 3.41 -1.68 -8.60
CA ILE A 66 2.87 -1.15 -7.34
C ILE A 66 3.88 -1.34 -6.20
N VAL A 67 4.54 -2.49 -6.12
CA VAL A 67 5.57 -2.74 -5.10
C VAL A 67 6.74 -1.79 -5.28
N ASP A 68 7.23 -1.62 -6.51
CA ASP A 68 8.32 -0.68 -6.81
C ASP A 68 7.96 0.77 -6.47
N ALA A 69 6.72 1.19 -6.76
CA ALA A 69 6.21 2.52 -6.41
C ALA A 69 6.16 2.75 -4.89
N ASN A 70 5.75 1.74 -4.11
CA ASN A 70 5.73 1.84 -2.65
C ASN A 70 7.15 1.84 -2.06
N ILE A 71 8.08 1.07 -2.63
CA ILE A 71 9.49 1.04 -2.21
C ILE A 71 10.17 2.40 -2.47
N THR A 72 9.98 2.97 -3.66
CA THR A 72 10.52 4.30 -3.99
C THR A 72 9.88 5.40 -3.14
N GLY A 73 8.59 5.29 -2.83
CA GLY A 73 7.90 6.15 -1.87
C GLY A 73 8.50 6.06 -0.46
N LEU A 74 8.84 4.85 0.01
CA LEU A 74 9.52 4.66 1.29
C LEU A 74 10.91 5.32 1.29
N LEU A 75 11.68 5.12 0.22
CA LEU A 75 13.00 5.71 0.09
C LEU A 75 12.92 7.25 0.12
N THR A 76 11.91 7.81 -0.55
CA THR A 76 11.62 9.24 -0.53
C THR A 76 11.28 9.72 0.88
N ALA A 77 10.48 8.97 1.64
CA ALA A 77 10.18 9.27 3.04
C ALA A 77 11.46 9.35 3.89
N VAL A 78 12.37 8.39 3.71
CA VAL A 78 13.65 8.35 4.43
C VAL A 78 14.50 9.56 4.09
N VAL A 79 14.67 9.86 2.79
CA VAL A 79 15.46 11.03 2.34
C VAL A 79 14.85 12.33 2.87
N LEU A 80 13.53 12.51 2.78
CA LEU A 80 12.86 13.70 3.29
C LEU A 80 12.93 13.82 4.82
N PHE A 81 13.01 12.71 5.54
CA PHE A 81 13.18 12.74 7.00
C PHE A 81 14.58 13.20 7.41
N PHE A 82 15.62 12.72 6.73
CA PHE A 82 17.01 13.09 7.02
C PHE A 82 17.38 14.48 6.50
N LEU A 83 16.98 14.83 5.27
CA LEU A 83 17.35 16.09 4.61
C LEU A 83 16.31 17.20 4.81
N GLY A 84 15.06 16.87 5.13
CA GLY A 84 14.00 17.86 5.30
C GLY A 84 14.17 18.70 6.57
N THR A 85 13.60 19.90 6.58
CA THR A 85 13.59 20.80 7.74
C THR A 85 12.17 21.27 8.06
N GLY A 86 11.93 21.56 9.34
CA GLY A 86 10.66 22.11 9.83
C GLY A 86 9.43 21.29 9.41
N PRO A 87 8.49 21.85 8.63
CA PRO A 87 7.25 21.16 8.22
C PRO A 87 7.46 19.91 7.36
N VAL A 88 8.56 19.84 6.59
CA VAL A 88 8.86 18.72 5.67
C VAL A 88 9.16 17.44 6.45
N LYS A 89 9.78 17.55 7.64
CA LYS A 89 9.99 16.39 8.52
C LYS A 89 8.67 15.78 9.00
N GLY A 90 7.68 16.62 9.28
CA GLY A 90 6.34 16.16 9.68
C GLY A 90 5.63 15.37 8.57
N PHE A 91 5.74 15.85 7.32
CA PHE A 91 5.25 15.14 6.13
C PHE A 91 5.99 13.82 5.91
N ALA A 92 7.32 13.83 6.00
CA ALA A 92 8.15 12.64 5.83
C ALA A 92 7.82 11.55 6.86
N LEU A 93 7.55 11.97 8.11
CA LEU A 93 7.21 11.06 9.20
C LEU A 93 5.84 10.40 8.97
N THR A 94 4.82 11.16 8.56
CA THR A 94 3.49 10.59 8.29
C THR A 94 3.47 9.70 7.05
N LEU A 95 4.18 10.10 5.98
CA LEU A 95 4.36 9.27 4.78
C LEU A 95 5.09 7.96 5.11
N GLY A 96 6.22 8.06 5.82
CA GLY A 96 7.03 6.91 6.21
C GLY A 96 6.30 5.95 7.14
N LEU A 97 5.64 6.46 8.19
CA LEU A 97 4.79 5.65 9.07
C LEU A 97 3.63 5.01 8.32
N GLY A 98 3.00 5.73 7.38
CA GLY A 98 1.92 5.21 6.54
C GLY A 98 2.37 4.00 5.73
N ILE A 99 3.46 4.15 4.97
CA ILE A 99 4.01 3.10 4.10
C ILE A 99 4.56 1.92 4.92
N ILE A 100 5.28 2.18 6.02
CA ILE A 100 5.79 1.11 6.89
C ILE A 100 4.63 0.31 7.51
N THR A 101 3.59 1.00 7.98
CA THR A 101 2.42 0.34 8.57
C THR A 101 1.68 -0.50 7.53
N THR A 102 1.48 0.00 6.31
CA THR A 102 0.82 -0.76 5.25
C THR A 102 1.67 -1.92 4.74
N MET A 103 2.98 -1.74 4.55
CA MET A 103 3.88 -2.84 4.15
C MET A 103 4.00 -3.92 5.24
N PHE A 104 4.14 -3.52 6.51
CA PHE A 104 4.17 -4.47 7.62
C PHE A 104 2.83 -5.20 7.77
N THR A 105 1.71 -4.51 7.60
CA THR A 105 0.38 -5.14 7.55
C THR A 105 0.28 -6.08 6.35
N ALA A 106 0.73 -5.68 5.16
CA ALA A 106 0.69 -6.51 3.96
C ALA A 106 1.53 -7.78 4.09
N ILE A 107 2.70 -7.71 4.73
CA ILE A 107 3.62 -8.86 4.87
C ILE A 107 3.24 -9.75 6.07
N THR A 108 2.99 -9.16 7.23
CA THR A 108 2.72 -9.88 8.48
C THR A 108 1.24 -10.21 8.64
N PHE A 109 0.35 -9.25 8.41
CA PHE A 109 -1.09 -9.42 8.62
C PHE A 109 -1.73 -10.26 7.51
N THR A 110 -1.33 -10.14 6.24
CA THR A 110 -1.90 -10.99 5.19
C THR A 110 -1.52 -12.47 5.38
N ARG A 111 -0.25 -12.77 5.72
CA ARG A 111 0.14 -14.15 6.06
C ARG A 111 -0.56 -14.64 7.32
N PHE A 112 -0.63 -13.82 8.37
CA PHE A 112 -1.27 -14.22 9.63
C PHE A 112 -2.77 -14.39 9.48
N LEU A 113 -3.45 -13.51 8.74
CA LEU A 113 -4.89 -13.56 8.50
C LEU A 113 -5.25 -14.71 7.56
N VAL A 114 -4.44 -15.00 6.53
CA VAL A 114 -4.62 -16.20 5.69
C VAL A 114 -4.41 -17.48 6.50
N VAL A 115 -3.36 -17.56 7.33
CA VAL A 115 -3.09 -18.73 8.20
C VAL A 115 -4.15 -18.89 9.28
N PHE A 116 -4.62 -17.79 9.87
CA PHE A 116 -5.64 -17.76 10.91
C PHE A 116 -7.03 -18.07 10.35
N TRP A 117 -7.37 -17.53 9.17
CA TRP A 117 -8.58 -17.84 8.45
C TRP A 117 -8.61 -19.31 8.00
N LEU A 118 -7.50 -19.87 7.50
CA LEU A 118 -7.34 -21.31 7.23
C LEU A 118 -7.42 -22.18 8.48
N ARG A 119 -7.01 -21.67 9.64
CA ARG A 119 -7.14 -22.37 10.92
C ARG A 119 -8.57 -22.35 11.47
N TRP A 120 -9.31 -21.27 11.24
CA TRP A 120 -10.64 -21.06 11.80
C TRP A 120 -11.77 -21.60 10.91
N PHE A 121 -11.62 -21.47 9.60
CA PHE A 121 -12.42 -22.18 8.61
C PHE A 121 -11.56 -23.27 8.01
N LYS A 122 -11.92 -24.55 8.22
CA LYS A 122 -11.43 -25.66 7.38
C LYS A 122 -12.29 -25.68 6.11
N PRO A 123 -11.88 -25.11 4.96
CA PRO A 123 -12.63 -25.31 3.74
C PRO A 123 -12.13 -26.65 3.19
N ALA A 124 -12.99 -27.67 3.23
CA ALA A 124 -12.63 -29.01 2.81
C ALA A 124 -12.32 -29.13 1.29
N ARG A 125 -12.52 -28.09 0.47
CA ARG A 125 -12.11 -28.03 -0.95
C ARG A 125 -11.85 -26.61 -1.44
N VAL A 126 -10.82 -26.48 -2.28
CA VAL A 126 -10.54 -25.33 -3.13
C VAL A 126 -11.46 -25.42 -4.35
N PRO A 127 -12.33 -24.44 -4.64
CA PRO A 127 -13.08 -24.48 -5.89
C PRO A 127 -12.12 -24.10 -7.02
N MET A 128 -11.82 -25.09 -7.86
CA MET A 128 -11.64 -24.87 -9.30
C MET A 128 -12.96 -24.38 -9.89
#